data_AF-A0A2D6E1R7-F1
#
_entry.id   AF-A0A2D6E1R7-F1
#
_cell.length_a   1.000
_cell.length_b   1.000
_cell.length_c   1.000
_cell.angle_alpha   90.00
_cell.angle_beta   90.00
_cell.angle_gamma   90.00
#
_symmetry.space_group_name_H-M   'P 1'
#
loop_
_entity.id
_entity.type
_entity.pdbx_description
1 polymer ?
#
loop_
_entity_poly.entity_id
_entity_poly.type
_entity_poly.pdbx_seq_one_letter_code
_entity_poly.pdbx_strand_id
1 'polypeptide(L)'
;MAYLDKPLVASNSLTQPQLFEERLKYKQKSFSNLFDPTPLDLIYEKPFYGKVDIYGTPIYPTEINMVQLPGPGLILTHDFVAAAFQDFKEFMDRALAVKEKIFSDLFSSFLPKSAMISVHQLYNDHFVKNVFEGFANDYMNVPKINRRIKNFNDLIREFSSYTQLVVDKFPVTKAGFIVSRLCTNAISGLFIELERLSHDDDLIKYGRFLS
;
A
#
# COMPACT_ATOMS: atom_id res chain seq x y z
N MET A 1 -15.58 -16.57 23.47
CA MET A 1 -14.58 -15.85 22.66
C MET A 1 -14.69 -14.39 23.02
N ALA A 2 -13.69 -13.83 23.68
CA ALA A 2 -13.72 -12.41 24.04
C ALA A 2 -13.36 -11.60 22.79
N TYR A 3 -14.39 -11.08 22.12
CA TYR A 3 -14.22 -9.95 21.22
C TYR A 3 -13.49 -8.85 21.97
N LEU A 4 -12.68 -8.04 21.26
CA LEU A 4 -12.08 -6.85 21.84
C LEU A 4 -13.16 -6.05 22.59
N ASP A 5 -13.10 -5.98 23.92
CA ASP A 5 -14.10 -5.30 24.79
C ASP A 5 -14.36 -3.84 24.36
N LYS A 6 -13.41 -3.25 23.62
CA LYS A 6 -13.58 -2.00 22.88
C LYS A 6 -12.87 -2.11 21.52
N PRO A 7 -13.47 -1.59 20.43
CA PRO A 7 -12.81 -1.51 19.14
C PRO A 7 -11.54 -0.67 19.28
N LEU A 8 -10.46 -1.10 18.62
CA LEU A 8 -9.25 -0.30 18.49
C LEU A 8 -9.57 0.90 17.58
N VAL A 9 -8.97 2.05 17.88
CA VAL A 9 -9.31 3.34 17.23
C VAL A 9 -8.10 3.97 16.55
N ALA A 10 -7.12 3.16 16.12
CA ALA A 10 -5.97 3.72 15.43
C ALA A 10 -6.44 4.42 14.15
N SER A 11 -6.08 5.70 14.05
CA SER A 11 -6.28 6.55 12.89
C SER A 11 -5.02 7.37 12.69
N ASN A 12 -4.66 7.67 11.44
CA ASN A 12 -3.55 8.58 11.13
C ASN A 12 -3.77 10.01 11.66
N SER A 13 -4.96 10.32 12.19
CA SER A 13 -5.28 11.56 12.91
C SER A 13 -4.79 11.60 14.37
N LEU A 14 -4.38 10.47 14.95
CA LEU A 14 -3.89 10.40 16.33
C LEU A 14 -2.46 10.95 16.48
N THR A 15 -2.09 11.34 17.71
CA THR A 15 -0.70 11.70 18.02
C THR A 15 0.22 10.47 17.89
N GLN A 16 1.51 10.69 17.60
CA GLN A 16 2.48 9.59 17.41
C GLN A 16 2.53 8.58 18.57
N PRO A 17 2.53 8.99 19.87
CA PRO A 17 2.51 8.04 20.98
C PRO A 17 1.22 7.21 21.02
N GLN A 18 0.07 7.85 20.83
CA GLN A 18 -1.22 7.17 20.81
C GLN A 18 -1.32 6.18 19.65
N LEU A 19 -0.86 6.59 18.45
CA LEU A 19 -0.82 5.72 17.28
C LEU A 19 0.07 4.50 17.51
N PHE A 20 1.23 4.68 18.15
CA PHE A 20 2.13 3.58 18.48
C PHE A 20 1.48 2.60 19.46
N GLU A 21 0.89 3.10 20.55
CA GLU A 21 0.20 2.27 21.55
C GLU A 21 -0.96 1.47 20.93
N GLU A 22 -1.81 2.11 20.13
CA GLU A 22 -2.94 1.44 19.49
C GLU A 22 -2.48 0.39 18.48
N ARG A 23 -1.42 0.66 17.70
CA ARG A 23 -0.84 -0.34 16.77
C ARG A 23 -0.17 -1.51 17.49
N LEU A 24 0.46 -1.26 18.64
CA LEU A 24 1.03 -2.32 19.47
C LEU A 24 -0.07 -3.21 20.04
N LYS A 25 -1.16 -2.60 20.55
CA LYS A 25 -2.35 -3.33 21.01
C LYS A 25 -2.98 -4.14 19.87
N TYR A 26 -3.10 -3.57 18.67
CA TYR A 26 -3.56 -4.29 17.49
C TYR A 26 -2.68 -5.51 17.24
N LYS A 27 -1.37 -5.34 17.07
CA LYS A 27 -0.43 -6.45 16.80
C LYS A 27 -0.52 -7.57 17.83
N GLN A 28 -0.66 -7.24 19.12
CA GLN A 28 -0.76 -8.23 20.18
C GLN A 28 -2.10 -8.97 20.20
N LYS A 29 -3.20 -8.31 19.81
CA LYS A 29 -4.57 -8.82 19.98
C LYS A 29 -5.24 -9.35 18.71
N SER A 30 -4.86 -8.89 17.52
CA SER A 30 -5.58 -9.21 16.28
C SER A 30 -5.31 -10.61 15.74
N PHE A 31 -4.12 -11.19 16.00
CA PHE A 31 -3.73 -12.46 15.38
C PHE A 31 -3.02 -13.45 16.31
N SER A 32 -2.92 -13.19 17.61
CA SER A 32 -2.29 -14.14 18.53
C SER A 32 -3.15 -15.41 18.68
N ASN A 33 -2.75 -16.46 17.96
CA ASN A 33 -3.21 -17.85 18.06
C ASN A 33 -4.54 -18.23 17.36
N LEU A 34 -5.12 -17.37 16.50
CA LEU A 34 -6.39 -17.69 15.81
C LEU A 34 -6.22 -18.33 14.42
N PHE A 35 -5.07 -18.14 13.78
CA PHE A 35 -4.83 -18.60 12.41
C PHE A 35 -3.46 -19.27 12.30
N ASP A 36 -3.47 -20.52 11.81
CA ASP A 36 -2.29 -21.25 11.36
C ASP A 36 -2.46 -21.59 9.87
N PRO A 37 -1.64 -21.03 8.96
CA PRO A 37 -0.51 -20.13 9.23
C PRO A 37 -0.92 -18.71 9.62
N THR A 38 -0.05 -18.04 10.36
CA THR A 38 -0.23 -16.63 10.75
C THR A 38 -0.22 -15.71 9.52
N PRO A 39 -1.14 -14.74 9.42
CA PRO A 39 -1.14 -13.77 8.32
C PRO A 39 0.18 -12.99 8.21
N LEU A 40 0.54 -12.63 6.98
CA LEU A 40 1.79 -11.94 6.69
C LEU A 40 1.77 -10.48 7.20
N ASP A 41 2.71 -10.11 8.09
CA ASP A 41 2.89 -8.73 8.57
C ASP A 41 3.75 -7.91 7.58
N LEU A 42 3.06 -7.14 6.73
CA LEU A 42 3.68 -6.25 5.75
C LEU A 42 4.15 -4.91 6.33
N ILE A 43 3.85 -4.60 7.59
CA ILE A 43 4.19 -3.29 8.17
C ILE A 43 5.52 -3.38 8.92
N TYR A 44 5.68 -4.43 9.73
CA TYR A 44 6.83 -4.55 10.63
C TYR A 44 7.80 -5.66 10.24
N GLU A 45 7.32 -6.79 9.71
CA GLU A 45 8.17 -7.96 9.46
C GLU A 45 8.68 -8.00 8.02
N LYS A 46 7.78 -7.83 7.03
CA LYS A 46 8.14 -7.90 5.61
C LYS A 46 7.70 -6.65 4.83
N PRO A 47 8.20 -5.45 5.18
CA PRO A 47 7.84 -4.20 4.49
C PRO A 47 8.22 -4.17 3.01
N PHE A 48 9.17 -4.99 2.58
CA PHE A 48 9.64 -5.07 1.21
C PHE A 48 9.15 -6.32 0.47
N TYR A 49 8.15 -7.02 1.00
CA TYR A 49 7.60 -8.20 0.34
C TYR A 49 7.14 -7.89 -1.08
N GLY A 50 7.71 -8.59 -2.06
CA GLY A 50 7.44 -8.41 -3.49
C GLY A 50 8.06 -7.15 -4.11
N LYS A 51 8.83 -6.35 -3.36
CA LYS A 51 9.44 -5.10 -3.85
C LYS A 51 10.94 -5.18 -4.07
N VAL A 52 11.62 -6.17 -3.50
CA VAL A 52 13.06 -6.37 -3.64
C VAL A 52 13.40 -7.83 -3.96
N ASP A 53 14.50 -8.04 -4.67
CA ASP A 53 15.08 -9.38 -4.86
C ASP A 53 15.90 -9.83 -3.64
N ILE A 54 16.55 -11.00 -3.76
CA ILE A 54 17.42 -11.57 -2.71
C ILE A 54 18.65 -10.71 -2.38
N TYR A 55 19.01 -9.77 -3.26
CA TYR A 55 20.12 -8.85 -3.08
C TYR A 55 19.67 -7.48 -2.56
N GLY A 56 18.37 -7.29 -2.31
CA GLY A 56 17.79 -6.01 -1.90
C GLY A 56 17.59 -5.02 -3.05
N THR A 57 17.72 -5.46 -4.31
CA THR A 57 17.50 -4.62 -5.49
C THR A 57 16.01 -4.43 -5.71
N PRO A 58 15.51 -3.19 -5.92
CA PRO A 58 14.11 -2.96 -6.21
C PRO A 58 13.65 -3.66 -7.49
N ILE A 59 12.57 -4.42 -7.39
CA ILE A 59 11.94 -5.14 -8.50
C ILE A 59 10.46 -4.81 -8.60
N TYR A 60 9.94 -4.88 -9.81
CA TYR A 60 8.51 -4.84 -10.09
C TYR A 60 8.23 -5.56 -11.42
N PRO A 61 7.09 -6.24 -11.53
CA PRO A 61 6.73 -6.97 -12.74
C PRO A 61 6.36 -6.04 -13.91
N THR A 62 6.54 -6.54 -15.13
CA THR A 62 6.04 -5.89 -16.35
C THR A 62 4.63 -6.39 -16.67
N GLU A 63 3.73 -5.49 -17.06
CA GLU A 63 2.31 -5.76 -17.34
C GLU A 63 2.10 -6.82 -18.43
N ILE A 64 3.06 -6.98 -19.35
CA ILE A 64 3.02 -7.96 -20.46
C ILE A 64 2.90 -9.40 -19.95
N ASN A 65 3.47 -9.71 -18.78
CA ASN A 65 3.49 -11.06 -18.23
C ASN A 65 2.36 -11.28 -17.20
N MET A 66 1.37 -10.39 -17.15
CA MET A 66 0.26 -10.48 -16.21
C MET A 66 -1.02 -10.98 -16.88
N VAL A 67 -1.88 -11.54 -16.04
CA VAL A 67 -3.22 -11.98 -16.42
C VAL A 67 -4.26 -11.04 -15.84
N GLN A 68 -5.32 -10.82 -16.61
CA GLN A 68 -6.47 -10.04 -16.17
C GLN A 68 -7.43 -10.91 -15.36
N LEU A 69 -7.78 -10.46 -14.17
CA LEU A 69 -8.85 -11.06 -13.37
C LEU A 69 -10.24 -10.56 -13.78
N PRO A 70 -11.29 -11.37 -13.63
CA PRO A 70 -12.65 -10.91 -13.85
C PRO A 70 -13.05 -9.88 -12.78
N GLY A 71 -13.42 -8.68 -13.20
CA GLY A 71 -13.82 -7.61 -12.28
C GLY A 71 -14.06 -6.26 -12.97
N PRO A 72 -14.44 -5.23 -12.21
CA PRO A 72 -14.64 -3.89 -12.75
C PRO A 72 -13.30 -3.24 -13.10
N GLY A 73 -13.00 -3.17 -14.39
CA GLY A 73 -11.82 -2.48 -14.93
C GLY A 73 -10.59 -3.39 -15.10
N LEU A 74 -9.43 -2.76 -15.25
CA LEU A 74 -8.15 -3.44 -15.45
C LEU A 74 -7.60 -3.90 -14.09
N ILE A 75 -7.52 -5.22 -13.89
CA ILE A 75 -7.07 -5.87 -12.65
C ILE A 75 -6.06 -6.92 -13.07
N LEU A 76 -4.79 -6.54 -13.06
CA LEU A 76 -3.68 -7.39 -13.49
C LEU A 76 -3.00 -8.04 -12.29
N THR A 77 -2.65 -9.31 -12.42
CA THR A 77 -1.88 -10.06 -11.43
C THR A 77 -1.04 -11.14 -12.10
N HIS A 78 -0.23 -11.86 -11.35
CA HIS A 78 0.48 -13.02 -11.86
C HIS A 78 -0.47 -14.19 -12.10
N ASP A 79 -0.16 -15.00 -13.11
CA ASP A 79 -0.91 -16.21 -13.48
C ASP A 79 -1.13 -17.16 -12.29
N PHE A 80 -0.10 -17.43 -11.50
CA PHE A 80 -0.19 -18.29 -10.32
C PHE A 80 -1.01 -17.67 -9.19
N VAL A 81 -1.04 -16.33 -9.09
CA VAL A 81 -1.85 -15.61 -8.10
C VAL A 81 -3.33 -15.66 -8.52
N ALA A 82 -3.61 -15.50 -9.81
CA ALA A 82 -4.95 -15.65 -10.35
C ALA A 82 -5.49 -17.08 -10.17
N ALA A 83 -4.67 -18.09 -10.44
CA ALA A 83 -5.02 -19.48 -10.21
C ALA A 83 -5.32 -19.75 -8.72
N ALA A 84 -4.44 -19.33 -7.82
CA ALA A 84 -4.64 -19.48 -6.38
C ALA A 84 -5.90 -18.76 -5.88
N PHE A 85 -6.22 -17.58 -6.45
CA PHE A 85 -7.44 -16.85 -6.11
C PHE A 85 -8.70 -17.56 -6.60
N GLN A 86 -8.67 -18.15 -7.79
CA GLN A 86 -9.77 -18.93 -8.33
C GLN A 86 -10.03 -20.18 -7.47
N ASP A 87 -8.98 -20.91 -7.09
CA ASP A 87 -9.08 -22.07 -6.20
C ASP A 87 -9.67 -21.69 -4.83
N PHE A 88 -9.22 -20.57 -4.27
CA PHE A 88 -9.75 -20.01 -3.04
C PHE A 88 -11.24 -19.66 -3.15
N LYS A 89 -11.62 -18.97 -4.23
CA LYS A 89 -13.01 -18.60 -4.48
C LYS A 89 -13.90 -19.83 -4.59
N GLU A 90 -13.50 -20.85 -5.35
CA GLU A 90 -14.27 -22.09 -5.48
C GLU A 90 -14.41 -22.84 -4.17
N PHE A 91 -13.35 -22.86 -3.36
CA PHE A 91 -13.41 -23.43 -2.01
C PHE A 91 -14.43 -22.69 -1.15
N MET A 92 -14.41 -21.37 -1.15
CA MET A 92 -15.34 -20.54 -0.39
C MET A 92 -16.78 -20.69 -0.88
N ASP A 93 -17.00 -20.71 -2.19
CA ASP A 93 -18.32 -20.91 -2.81
C ASP A 93 -18.92 -22.27 -2.40
N ARG A 94 -18.11 -23.34 -2.37
CA ARG A 94 -18.53 -24.65 -1.85
C ARG A 94 -18.83 -24.60 -0.35
N ALA A 95 -18.01 -23.92 0.44
CA ALA A 95 -18.21 -23.80 1.88
C ALA A 95 -19.52 -23.03 2.21
N LEU A 96 -19.84 -22.00 1.44
CA LEU A 96 -21.07 -21.23 1.53
C LEU A 96 -22.30 -22.05 1.14
N ALA A 97 -22.19 -22.91 0.12
CA ALA A 97 -23.29 -23.79 -0.30
C ALA A 97 -23.64 -24.87 0.74
N VAL A 98 -22.66 -25.31 1.54
CA VAL A 98 -22.83 -26.38 2.53
C VAL A 98 -23.33 -25.87 3.89
N LYS A 99 -23.04 -24.61 4.26
CA LYS A 99 -23.46 -24.03 5.55
C LYS A 99 -24.55 -22.98 5.35
N GLU A 100 -25.73 -23.23 5.91
CA GLU A 100 -26.88 -22.31 5.87
C GLU A 100 -26.71 -20.97 6.62
N LYS A 101 -25.56 -20.68 7.26
CA LYS A 101 -25.29 -19.34 7.86
C LYS A 101 -23.85 -19.16 8.36
N ILE A 102 -23.54 -17.88 8.61
CA ILE A 102 -22.38 -17.27 9.30
C ILE A 102 -21.22 -16.85 8.39
N PHE A 103 -21.54 -16.17 7.29
CA PHE A 103 -20.59 -15.25 6.69
C PHE A 103 -21.33 -13.91 6.53
N SER A 104 -20.76 -12.83 7.07
CA SER A 104 -21.25 -11.46 6.81
C SER A 104 -21.31 -11.22 5.30
N ASP A 105 -22.16 -10.29 4.83
CA ASP A 105 -22.30 -9.91 3.41
C ASP A 105 -20.95 -9.77 2.67
N LEU A 106 -19.90 -9.36 3.39
CA LEU A 106 -18.53 -9.25 2.88
C LEU A 106 -17.96 -10.56 2.28
N PHE A 107 -18.22 -11.71 2.89
CA PHE A 107 -17.71 -13.00 2.43
C PHE A 107 -18.71 -13.75 1.55
N SER A 108 -19.81 -13.09 1.16
CA SER A 108 -20.81 -13.68 0.25
C SER A 108 -20.35 -13.68 -1.21
N SER A 109 -19.37 -12.84 -1.56
CA SER A 109 -18.82 -12.74 -2.91
C SER A 109 -17.36 -12.27 -2.91
N PHE A 110 -16.48 -13.09 -3.47
CA PHE A 110 -15.05 -12.79 -3.63
C PHE A 110 -14.79 -12.19 -5.00
N LEU A 111 -15.21 -10.93 -5.20
CA LEU A 111 -14.95 -10.18 -6.43
C LEU A 111 -13.73 -9.26 -6.25
N PRO A 112 -12.66 -9.40 -7.05
CA PRO A 112 -11.50 -8.54 -6.94
C PRO A 112 -11.84 -7.10 -7.35
N LYS A 113 -11.31 -6.13 -6.60
CA LYS A 113 -11.47 -4.68 -6.84
C LYS A 113 -10.21 -4.00 -7.32
N SER A 114 -9.04 -4.54 -6.97
CA SER A 114 -7.73 -4.07 -7.39
C SER A 114 -6.72 -5.20 -7.21
N ALA A 115 -5.58 -5.11 -7.90
CA ALA A 115 -4.46 -6.03 -7.74
C ALA A 115 -3.14 -5.27 -7.95
N MET A 116 -2.49 -5.44 -9.11
CA MET A 116 -1.29 -4.68 -9.43
C MET A 116 -1.58 -3.19 -9.64
N ILE A 117 -0.72 -2.34 -9.07
CA ILE A 117 -0.72 -0.90 -9.30
C ILE A 117 0.56 -0.51 -10.03
N SER A 118 0.44 0.29 -11.09
CA SER A 118 1.58 0.73 -11.89
C SER A 118 2.56 1.57 -11.06
N VAL A 119 3.76 1.03 -10.85
CA VAL A 119 4.85 1.75 -10.16
C VAL A 119 5.26 3.02 -10.93
N HIS A 120 5.07 3.04 -12.25
CA HIS A 120 5.41 4.20 -13.07
C HIS A 120 4.45 5.36 -12.78
N GLN A 121 3.16 5.07 -12.72
CA GLN A 121 2.15 6.05 -12.35
C GLN A 121 2.35 6.54 -10.91
N LEU A 122 2.50 5.62 -9.94
CA LEU A 122 2.71 5.98 -8.54
C LEU A 122 3.96 6.84 -8.33
N TYR A 123 5.06 6.51 -9.00
CA TYR A 123 6.29 7.29 -8.91
C TYR A 123 6.13 8.68 -9.54
N ASN A 124 5.46 8.77 -10.70
CA ASN A 124 5.19 10.04 -11.35
C ASN A 124 4.33 10.95 -10.46
N ASP A 125 3.24 10.41 -9.92
CA ASP A 125 2.34 11.16 -9.04
C ASP A 125 3.06 11.63 -7.77
N HIS A 126 3.87 10.77 -7.16
CA HIS A 126 4.73 11.13 -6.03
C HIS A 126 5.73 12.22 -6.41
N PHE A 127 6.43 12.08 -7.53
CA PHE A 127 7.45 13.02 -7.96
C PHE A 127 6.86 14.40 -8.25
N VAL A 128 5.76 14.46 -9.00
CA VAL A 128 5.08 15.72 -9.30
C VAL A 128 4.59 16.39 -8.01
N LYS A 129 3.79 15.69 -7.22
CA LYS A 129 3.10 16.26 -6.06
C LYS A 129 4.04 16.60 -4.89
N ASN A 130 5.00 15.74 -4.59
CA ASN A 130 5.78 15.87 -3.37
C ASN A 130 7.18 16.45 -3.60
N VAL A 131 7.73 16.30 -4.80
CA VAL A 131 9.09 16.80 -5.12
C VAL A 131 8.99 18.05 -5.97
N PHE A 132 8.35 17.98 -7.13
CA PHE A 132 8.33 19.08 -8.10
C PHE A 132 7.47 20.26 -7.66
N GLU A 133 6.26 20.03 -7.15
CA GLU A 133 5.41 21.11 -6.65
C GLU A 133 6.06 21.84 -5.47
N GLY A 134 6.68 21.12 -4.52
CA GLY A 134 7.43 21.76 -3.43
C GLY A 134 8.64 22.57 -3.94
N PHE A 135 9.31 22.11 -4.99
CA PHE A 135 10.36 22.89 -5.64
C PHE A 135 9.78 24.17 -6.28
N ALA A 136 8.74 24.04 -7.09
CA ALA A 136 8.18 25.14 -7.87
C ALA A 136 7.44 26.17 -7.01
N ASN A 137 6.71 25.73 -6.00
CA ASN A 137 5.81 26.57 -5.21
C ASN A 137 6.45 27.06 -3.91
N ASP A 138 7.38 26.32 -3.30
CA ASP A 138 7.95 26.72 -2.02
C ASP A 138 9.39 27.21 -2.21
N TYR A 139 10.26 26.39 -2.79
CA TYR A 139 11.68 26.70 -2.92
C TYR A 139 11.93 27.84 -3.90
N MET A 140 11.30 27.80 -5.07
CA MET A 140 11.47 28.77 -6.15
C MET A 140 10.80 30.13 -5.88
N ASN A 141 9.81 30.18 -4.98
CA ASN A 141 9.14 31.42 -4.62
C ASN A 141 9.99 32.33 -3.72
N VAL A 142 11.13 31.85 -3.22
CA VAL A 142 12.11 32.68 -2.51
C VAL A 142 12.78 33.65 -3.50
N PRO A 143 12.59 34.98 -3.37
CA PRO A 143 13.04 35.94 -4.39
C PRO A 143 14.55 35.89 -4.69
N LYS A 144 15.36 35.55 -3.69
CA LYS A 144 16.82 35.40 -3.82
C LYS A 144 17.21 34.19 -4.67
N ILE A 145 16.43 33.10 -4.60
CA ILE A 145 16.67 31.86 -5.34
C ILE A 145 16.23 32.06 -6.79
N ASN A 146 15.02 32.57 -7.01
CA ASN A 146 14.48 32.80 -8.35
C ASN A 146 15.40 33.68 -9.22
N ARG A 147 15.94 34.77 -8.65
CA ARG A 147 16.87 35.68 -9.35
C ARG A 147 18.20 35.04 -9.78
N ARG A 148 18.57 33.89 -9.23
CA ARG A 148 19.81 33.17 -9.59
C ARG A 148 19.65 32.31 -10.84
N ILE A 149 18.42 32.00 -11.24
CA ILE A 149 18.15 31.11 -12.36
C ILE A 149 18.03 31.93 -13.64
N LYS A 150 19.05 31.87 -14.48
CA LYS A 150 19.09 32.57 -15.78
C LYS A 150 19.03 31.62 -16.96
N ASN A 151 19.34 30.34 -16.73
CA ASN A 151 19.39 29.30 -17.73
C ASN A 151 19.08 27.94 -17.11
N PHE A 152 19.04 26.91 -17.95
CA PHE A 152 18.74 25.54 -17.53
C PHE A 152 19.78 24.96 -16.56
N ASN A 153 21.06 25.28 -16.69
CA ASN A 153 22.09 24.76 -15.77
C ASN A 153 21.92 25.34 -14.36
N ASP A 154 21.52 26.61 -14.25
CA ASP A 154 21.20 27.23 -12.96
C ASP A 154 19.98 26.54 -12.33
N LEU A 155 18.95 26.25 -13.13
CA LEU A 155 17.77 25.51 -12.69
C LEU A 155 18.14 24.13 -12.14
N ILE A 156 18.96 23.36 -12.87
CA ILE A 156 19.40 22.03 -12.43
C ILE A 156 20.23 22.11 -11.14
N ARG A 157 21.07 23.13 -10.98
CA ARG A 157 21.85 23.34 -9.75
C ARG A 157 20.94 23.63 -8.55
N GLU A 158 19.97 24.51 -8.72
CA GLU A 158 19.02 24.86 -7.66
C GLU A 158 18.07 23.70 -7.34
N PHE A 159 17.61 22.96 -8.36
CA PHE A 159 16.85 21.72 -8.15
C PHE A 159 17.67 20.68 -7.41
N SER A 160 18.94 20.48 -7.76
CA SER A 160 19.83 19.57 -7.04
C SER A 160 19.99 19.98 -5.57
N SER A 161 20.19 21.27 -5.31
CA SER A 161 20.26 21.82 -3.94
C SER A 161 18.97 21.56 -3.16
N TYR A 162 17.81 21.80 -3.78
CA TYR A 162 16.52 21.50 -3.19
C TYR A 162 16.35 20.00 -2.90
N THR A 163 16.71 19.12 -3.85
CA THR A 163 16.56 17.66 -3.65
C THR A 163 17.35 17.17 -2.45
N GLN A 164 18.53 17.74 -2.17
CA GLN A 164 19.31 17.40 -0.97
C GLN A 164 18.60 17.78 0.34
N LEU A 165 17.72 18.78 0.33
CA LEU A 165 16.95 19.21 1.51
C LEU A 165 15.73 18.31 1.77
N VAL A 166 15.18 17.67 0.74
CA VAL A 166 13.91 16.92 0.83
C VAL A 166 14.06 15.41 0.72
N VAL A 167 15.23 14.90 0.26
CA VAL A 167 15.45 13.47 -0.02
C VAL A 167 15.15 12.55 1.16
N ASP A 168 15.38 13.01 2.39
CA ASP A 168 15.11 12.23 3.61
C ASP A 168 13.61 11.94 3.81
N LYS A 169 12.74 12.83 3.30
CA LYS A 169 11.28 12.71 3.41
C LYS A 169 10.65 12.18 2.14
N PHE A 170 11.15 12.64 0.98
CA PHE A 170 10.59 12.34 -0.32
C PHE A 170 11.69 11.76 -1.21
N PRO A 171 11.71 10.42 -1.39
CA PRO A 171 12.68 9.77 -2.24
C PRO A 171 12.60 10.32 -3.67
N VAL A 172 13.74 10.78 -4.17
CA VAL A 172 13.83 11.41 -5.50
C VAL A 172 14.04 10.37 -6.59
N THR A 173 14.69 9.25 -6.30
CA THR A 173 14.91 8.17 -7.28
C THR A 173 13.76 7.17 -7.24
N LYS A 174 13.43 6.56 -8.38
CA LYS A 174 12.40 5.50 -8.46
C LYS A 174 12.76 4.30 -7.58
N ALA A 175 14.03 3.92 -7.56
CA ALA A 175 14.54 2.85 -6.69
C ALA A 175 14.30 3.17 -5.20
N GLY A 176 14.65 4.38 -4.76
CA GLY A 176 14.40 4.86 -3.40
C GLY A 176 12.90 4.94 -3.07
N PHE A 177 12.07 5.33 -4.04
CA PHE A 177 10.63 5.36 -3.88
C PHE A 177 10.04 3.96 -3.64
N ILE A 178 10.44 2.95 -4.44
CA ILE A 178 9.96 1.56 -4.30
C ILE A 178 10.22 1.01 -2.90
N VAL A 179 11.41 1.26 -2.34
CA VAL A 179 11.78 0.80 -0.99
C VAL A 179 11.28 1.72 0.12
N SER A 180 10.56 2.80 -0.21
CA SER A 180 9.98 3.67 0.79
C SER A 180 8.61 3.17 1.26
N ARG A 181 8.13 3.76 2.37
CA ARG A 181 6.76 3.56 2.86
C ARG A 181 5.70 4.25 1.99
N LEU A 182 6.11 5.12 1.06
CA LEU A 182 5.21 5.81 0.13
C LEU A 182 4.81 4.92 -1.06
N CYS A 183 5.51 3.80 -1.26
CA CYS A 183 5.20 2.84 -2.30
C CYS A 183 4.57 1.57 -1.72
N THR A 184 3.30 1.34 -2.10
CA THR A 184 2.52 0.17 -1.70
C THR A 184 3.12 -1.13 -2.23
N ASN A 185 2.96 -2.22 -1.49
CA ASN A 185 3.41 -3.55 -1.92
C ASN A 185 2.56 -4.11 -3.07
N ALA A 186 1.40 -3.51 -3.36
CA ALA A 186 0.56 -3.85 -4.50
C ALA A 186 1.27 -3.68 -5.86
N ILE A 187 2.38 -2.93 -5.95
CA ILE A 187 3.19 -2.86 -7.17
C ILE A 187 3.72 -4.22 -7.62
N SER A 188 3.80 -5.19 -6.71
CA SER A 188 4.33 -6.53 -6.97
C SER A 188 3.36 -7.42 -7.75
N GLY A 189 2.07 -7.07 -7.82
CA GLY A 189 1.04 -7.95 -8.39
C GLY A 189 0.78 -9.24 -7.59
N LEU A 190 1.35 -9.39 -6.39
CA LEU A 190 1.13 -10.54 -5.48
C LEU A 190 -0.08 -10.37 -4.58
N PHE A 191 -0.78 -9.25 -4.69
CA PHE A 191 -1.91 -8.87 -3.84
C PHE A 191 -3.16 -8.73 -4.66
N ILE A 192 -4.28 -9.19 -4.11
CA ILE A 192 -5.62 -8.96 -4.64
C ILE A 192 -6.41 -8.26 -3.53
N GLU A 193 -6.90 -7.07 -3.82
CA GLU A 193 -7.75 -6.31 -2.91
C GLU A 193 -9.21 -6.61 -3.22
N LEU A 194 -9.96 -7.02 -2.20
CA LEU A 194 -11.39 -7.29 -2.28
C LEU A 194 -12.24 -6.04 -2.01
N GLU A 195 -11.64 -4.98 -1.47
CA GLU A 195 -12.33 -3.76 -1.07
C GLU A 195 -11.38 -2.56 -1.11
N ARG A 196 -11.90 -1.36 -1.40
CA ARG A 196 -11.11 -0.11 -1.54
C ARG A 196 -11.23 0.83 -0.33
N LEU A 197 -11.56 0.28 0.84
CA LEU A 197 -11.67 1.06 2.06
C LEU A 197 -10.30 1.49 2.57
N SER A 198 -10.27 2.60 3.33
CA SER A 198 -9.03 3.09 3.89
C SER A 198 -8.41 2.09 4.89
N HIS A 199 -7.13 1.81 4.72
CA HIS A 199 -6.39 0.90 5.60
C HIS A 199 -5.98 1.54 6.93
N ASP A 200 -6.26 2.82 7.14
CA ASP A 200 -5.88 3.56 8.34
C ASP A 200 -7.02 3.80 9.33
N ASP A 201 -8.23 3.34 9.05
CA ASP A 201 -9.40 3.48 9.94
C ASP A 201 -9.76 2.14 10.58
N ASP A 202 -9.37 1.95 11.84
CA ASP A 202 -9.65 0.73 12.58
C ASP A 202 -11.13 0.55 12.96
N LEU A 203 -11.92 1.64 13.04
CA LEU A 203 -13.35 1.54 13.31
C LEU A 203 -14.09 0.93 12.13
N ILE A 204 -13.75 1.35 10.91
CA ILE A 204 -14.29 0.77 9.68
C ILE A 204 -13.87 -0.71 9.59
N LYS A 205 -12.60 -1.02 9.87
CA LYS A 205 -12.13 -2.42 9.88
C LYS A 205 -12.92 -3.27 10.86
N TYR A 206 -13.09 -2.78 12.08
CA TYR A 206 -13.79 -3.51 13.12
C TYR A 206 -15.25 -3.76 12.73
N GLY A 207 -16.00 -2.70 12.41
CA GLY A 207 -17.44 -2.81 12.14
C GLY A 207 -17.82 -3.52 10.84
N ARG A 208 -16.90 -3.66 9.88
CA ARG A 208 -17.17 -4.33 8.59
C ARG A 208 -16.53 -5.71 8.44
N PHE A 209 -15.41 -5.97 9.11
CA PHE A 209 -14.61 -7.17 8.86
C PHE A 209 -14.41 -8.06 10.08
N LEU A 210 -14.52 -7.52 11.32
CA LEU A 210 -14.15 -8.23 12.54
C LEU A 210 -15.28 -8.36 13.57
N SER A 211 -16.37 -7.58 13.46
CA SER A 211 -17.53 -7.62 14.35
C SER A 211 -18.57 -8.65 13.95
#